data_AF-A0A5C3QFC8-F1
#
_entry.id   AF-A0A5C3QFC8-F1
#
_cell.length_a   1.000
_cell.length_b   1.000
_cell.length_c   1.000
_cell.angle_alpha   90.00
_cell.angle_beta   90.00
_cell.angle_gamma   90.00
#
_symmetry.space_group_name_H-M   'P 1'
#
loop_
_entity.id
_entity.type
_entity.pdbx_description
1 polymer ?
#
loop_
_entity_poly.entity_id
_entity_poly.type
_entity_poly.pdbx_seq_one_letter_code
_entity_poly.pdbx_strand_id
1 'polypeptide(L)'
;MAGPRIISAVHQGVAFEQRALRLLEENLSMSLRRVGGKSDGGVDLLGWWWLPPLRNSNIDNCGAPVTPHPENHYRHQQLSPSSTKRTRLRILAQCKAEKKKTAPKYIRELEGVTARLSSSQSSSSTFPVVSLFVSESAFTRAAILRAHSSAFPFFLLHIPPLAPRALESNGNMNGDTERDASGHDLDDGEIGTALWNPALSRILGDRMQVRWERGDNLQSTTSSGRPAVWHQPEEGPWERLRNWTPESDVMQEDDEEFADKVKAGMQ
;
A
#
# COMPACT_ATOMS: atom_id res chain seq x y z
N MET A 1 -14.87 -12.45 -36.49
CA MET A 1 -13.93 -11.53 -35.81
C MET A 1 -14.63 -10.96 -34.58
N ALA A 2 -14.24 -11.35 -33.38
CA ALA A 2 -14.78 -10.73 -32.17
C ALA A 2 -14.10 -9.36 -32.00
N GLY A 3 -14.90 -8.28 -31.99
CA GLY A 3 -14.38 -6.93 -31.74
C GLY A 3 -13.74 -6.82 -30.35
N PRO A 4 -12.90 -5.81 -30.10
CA PRO A 4 -12.28 -5.61 -28.80
C PRO A 4 -13.35 -5.51 -27.71
N ARG A 5 -13.24 -6.34 -26.67
CA ARG A 5 -14.15 -6.29 -25.51
C ARG A 5 -13.99 -4.94 -24.80
N ILE A 6 -14.98 -4.07 -24.95
CA ILE A 6 -15.02 -2.79 -24.23
C ILE A 6 -15.40 -3.10 -22.78
N ILE A 7 -14.42 -3.12 -21.88
CA ILE A 7 -14.67 -3.12 -20.45
C ILE A 7 -15.26 -1.76 -20.06
N SER A 8 -16.34 -1.74 -19.28
CA SER A 8 -16.91 -0.48 -18.80
C SER A 8 -15.94 0.21 -17.83
N ALA A 9 -16.01 1.53 -17.71
CA ALA A 9 -15.21 2.30 -16.76
C ALA A 9 -15.34 1.82 -15.30
N VAL A 10 -16.52 1.36 -14.88
CA VAL A 10 -16.76 0.81 -13.54
C VAL A 10 -15.96 -0.49 -13.34
N HIS A 11 -16.11 -1.45 -14.25
CA HIS A 11 -15.34 -2.69 -14.22
C HIS A 11 -13.81 -2.43 -14.27
N GLN A 12 -13.35 -1.46 -15.06
CA GLN A 12 -11.93 -1.07 -15.09
C GLN A 12 -11.47 -0.51 -13.73
N GLY A 13 -12.26 0.37 -13.12
CA GLY A 13 -11.98 0.94 -11.80
C GLY A 13 -11.87 -0.13 -10.72
N VAL A 14 -12.87 -1.03 -10.63
CA VAL A 14 -12.88 -2.12 -9.65
C VAL A 14 -11.69 -3.06 -9.84
N ALA A 15 -11.37 -3.42 -11.09
CA ALA A 15 -10.21 -4.26 -11.39
C ALA A 15 -8.89 -3.58 -11.00
N PHE A 16 -8.79 -2.26 -11.18
CA PHE A 16 -7.63 -1.48 -10.76
C PHE A 16 -7.49 -1.42 -9.23
N GLU A 17 -8.58 -1.18 -8.51
CA GLU A 17 -8.61 -1.16 -7.05
C GLU A 17 -8.19 -2.52 -6.46
N GLN A 18 -8.69 -3.63 -7.02
CA GLN A 18 -8.28 -4.98 -6.63
C GLN A 18 -6.80 -5.24 -6.89
N ARG A 19 -6.28 -4.80 -8.04
CA ARG A 19 -4.85 -4.92 -8.38
C ARG A 19 -3.99 -4.09 -7.42
N ALA A 20 -4.38 -2.84 -7.15
CA ALA A 20 -3.72 -1.98 -6.19
C ALA A 20 -3.68 -2.62 -4.80
N LEU A 21 -4.81 -3.15 -4.34
CA LEU A 21 -4.91 -3.81 -3.04
C LEU A 21 -3.87 -4.94 -2.90
N ARG A 22 -3.84 -5.87 -3.87
CA ARG A 22 -2.86 -6.98 -3.86
C ARG A 22 -1.42 -6.48 -3.84
N LEU A 23 -1.08 -5.52 -4.71
CA LEU A 23 0.29 -5.02 -4.79
C LEU A 23 0.74 -4.32 -3.50
N LEU A 24 -0.15 -3.57 -2.84
CA LEU A 24 0.12 -2.92 -1.55
C LEU A 24 0.33 -3.96 -0.44
N GLU A 25 -0.46 -5.03 -0.44
CA GLU A 25 -0.36 -6.13 0.51
C GLU A 25 0.90 -6.98 0.31
N GLU A 26 1.27 -7.28 -0.92
CA GLU A 26 2.39 -8.16 -1.24
C GLU A 26 3.75 -7.46 -1.21
N ASN A 27 3.79 -6.15 -1.45
CA ASN A 27 5.06 -5.43 -1.63
C ASN A 27 5.35 -4.36 -0.58
N LEU A 28 4.34 -3.87 0.13
CA LEU A 28 4.49 -2.72 1.02
C LEU A 28 4.02 -3.00 2.46
N SER A 29 3.75 -4.25 2.85
CA SER A 29 3.31 -4.61 4.21
C SER A 29 2.05 -3.85 4.63
N MET A 30 1.08 -3.70 3.73
CA MET A 30 -0.18 -3.03 4.02
C MET A 30 -1.33 -4.03 4.12
N SER A 31 -2.06 -4.03 5.23
CA SER A 31 -3.33 -4.76 5.35
C SER A 31 -4.46 -3.77 5.10
N LEU A 32 -5.02 -3.79 3.90
CA LEU A 32 -6.09 -2.89 3.51
C LEU A 32 -7.33 -3.67 3.13
N ARG A 33 -8.47 -2.98 3.12
CA ARG A 33 -9.72 -3.48 2.57
C ARG A 33 -10.35 -2.46 1.65
N ARG A 34 -11.07 -2.95 0.66
CA ARG A 34 -11.85 -2.11 -0.25
C ARG A 34 -13.11 -1.62 0.46
N VAL A 35 -13.32 -0.30 0.41
CA VAL A 35 -14.54 0.36 0.93
C VAL A 35 -15.26 1.17 -0.15
N GLY A 36 -14.66 1.26 -1.35
CA GLY A 36 -15.17 2.07 -2.45
C GLY A 36 -16.59 1.69 -2.90
N GLY A 37 -17.41 2.71 -3.15
CA GLY A 37 -18.83 2.62 -3.48
C GLY A 37 -19.50 3.98 -3.66
N LYS A 38 -20.79 4.01 -4.01
CA LYS A 38 -21.52 5.29 -4.14
C LYS A 38 -21.52 6.02 -2.78
N SER A 39 -20.99 7.24 -2.74
CA SER A 39 -20.88 8.11 -1.56
C SER A 39 -19.77 7.77 -0.55
N ASP A 40 -18.66 7.17 -1.00
CA ASP A 40 -17.45 6.89 -0.21
C ASP A 40 -16.50 8.10 -0.03
N GLY A 41 -16.87 9.27 -0.54
CA GLY A 41 -16.10 10.51 -0.40
C GLY A 41 -14.78 10.50 -1.14
N GLY A 42 -14.61 9.57 -2.08
CA GLY A 42 -13.38 9.39 -2.83
C GLY A 42 -12.35 8.53 -2.11
N VAL A 43 -12.76 7.69 -1.15
CA VAL A 43 -11.90 6.69 -0.51
C VAL A 43 -12.24 5.30 -1.01
N ASP A 44 -11.28 4.66 -1.66
CA ASP A 44 -11.46 3.34 -2.27
C ASP A 44 -10.95 2.23 -1.35
N LEU A 45 -9.83 2.45 -0.65
CA LEU A 45 -9.22 1.49 0.27
C LEU A 45 -8.89 2.15 1.62
N LEU A 46 -8.91 1.37 2.69
CA LEU A 46 -8.41 1.79 4.01
C LEU A 46 -7.86 0.61 4.81
N GLY A 47 -7.10 0.91 5.86
CA GLY A 47 -6.56 -0.10 6.76
C GLY A 47 -5.25 0.36 7.40
N TRP A 48 -4.26 -0.53 7.39
CA TRP A 48 -3.01 -0.36 8.12
C TRP A 48 -1.77 -0.55 7.25
N TRP A 49 -0.74 0.25 7.53
CA TRP A 49 0.62 0.03 7.07
C TRP A 49 1.50 -0.44 8.22
N TRP A 50 2.06 -1.64 8.08
CA TRP A 50 2.85 -2.33 9.09
C TRP A 50 4.34 -2.13 8.85
N LEU A 51 4.97 -1.39 9.75
CA LEU A 51 6.36 -0.99 9.63
C LEU A 51 7.20 -1.59 10.75
N PRO A 52 8.51 -1.79 10.54
CA PRO A 52 9.45 -2.02 11.63
C PRO A 52 9.34 -0.88 12.67
N PRO A 53 9.75 -1.14 13.93
CA PRO A 53 9.64 -0.13 14.98
C PRO A 53 10.37 1.15 14.58
N LEU A 54 9.61 2.25 14.57
CA LEU A 54 10.12 3.59 14.28
C LEU A 54 10.58 4.23 15.60
N ARG A 55 11.67 5.02 15.57
CA ARG A 55 12.25 5.65 16.79
C ARG A 55 11.29 6.62 17.50
N ASN A 56 10.21 7.05 16.85
CA ASN A 56 9.19 7.92 17.42
C ASN A 56 8.15 7.10 18.21
N SER A 57 8.55 6.70 19.41
CA SER A 57 7.86 5.80 20.37
C SER A 57 6.49 6.28 20.92
N ASN A 58 5.91 7.36 20.40
CA ASN A 58 4.54 7.79 20.76
C ASN A 58 3.47 7.15 19.85
N ILE A 59 3.85 6.56 18.72
CA ILE A 59 2.95 5.83 17.80
C ILE A 59 2.83 4.34 18.21
N ASP A 60 3.65 3.93 19.17
CA ASP A 60 3.94 2.57 19.58
C ASP A 60 2.92 1.94 20.54
N ASN A 61 1.79 2.61 20.80
CA ASN A 61 0.83 2.19 21.83
C ASN A 61 -0.17 1.14 21.34
N CYS A 62 0.26 0.24 20.46
CA CYS A 62 -0.33 -1.07 20.29
C CYS A 62 0.73 -2.11 20.64
N GLY A 63 0.91 -2.32 21.95
CA GLY A 63 1.24 -3.66 22.37
C GLY A 63 0.18 -4.59 21.79
N ALA A 64 0.60 -5.63 21.10
CA ALA A 64 -0.12 -6.89 21.21
C ALA A 64 0.45 -7.60 22.45
N PRO A 65 -0.03 -7.35 23.68
CA PRO A 65 0.09 -8.34 24.73
C PRO A 65 -0.99 -9.39 24.49
N VAL A 66 -0.58 -10.63 24.20
CA VAL A 66 -1.44 -11.78 24.50
C VAL A 66 -1.81 -11.68 25.98
N THR A 67 -3.10 -11.68 26.27
CA THR A 67 -3.70 -11.50 27.60
C THR A 67 -3.02 -12.36 28.68
N PRO A 68 -2.60 -11.80 29.82
CA PRO A 68 -2.28 -12.61 31.00
C PRO A 68 -3.59 -12.97 31.70
N HIS A 69 -4.10 -14.17 31.43
CA HIS A 69 -5.12 -14.79 32.27
C HIS A 69 -4.48 -15.14 33.63
N PRO A 70 -5.05 -14.75 34.79
CA PRO A 70 -4.35 -14.82 36.08
C PRO A 70 -4.30 -16.22 36.72
N GLU A 71 -4.49 -17.30 35.97
CA GLU A 71 -4.36 -18.66 36.49
C GLU A 71 -3.68 -19.56 35.47
N ASN A 72 -2.34 -19.58 35.47
CA ASN A 72 -1.56 -20.77 35.15
C ASN A 72 -0.08 -20.53 35.51
N HIS A 73 0.29 -21.00 36.71
CA HIS A 73 1.67 -21.34 37.01
C HIS A 73 2.11 -22.47 36.07
N TYR A 74 3.41 -22.49 35.71
CA TYR A 74 4.12 -23.40 34.79
C TYR A 74 4.16 -23.01 33.30
N ARG A 75 5.13 -22.16 32.92
CA ARG A 75 6.27 -22.59 32.06
C ARG A 75 7.27 -21.44 31.92
N HIS A 76 8.54 -21.70 32.24
CA HIS A 76 9.66 -21.00 31.60
C HIS A 76 9.57 -21.28 30.09
N GLN A 77 8.80 -20.48 29.37
CA GLN A 77 8.79 -20.50 27.91
C GLN A 77 9.76 -19.43 27.44
N GLN A 78 10.84 -19.93 26.84
CA GLN A 78 11.86 -19.16 26.15
C GLN A 78 11.21 -18.03 25.34
N LEU A 79 11.64 -16.79 25.61
CA LEU A 79 11.38 -15.63 24.75
C LEU A 79 11.79 -16.01 23.32
N SER A 80 10.80 -16.21 22.46
CA SER A 80 11.05 -16.34 21.03
C SER A 80 11.51 -14.98 20.51
N PRO A 81 12.63 -14.87 19.78
CA PRO A 81 13.18 -13.59 19.34
C PRO A 81 12.37 -12.90 18.22
N SER A 82 11.10 -13.27 17.99
CA SER A 82 10.31 -12.84 16.83
C SER A 82 9.08 -11.97 17.12
N SER A 83 8.71 -11.66 18.36
CA SER A 83 7.64 -10.69 18.66
C SER A 83 8.14 -9.25 18.48
N THR A 84 8.61 -8.92 17.27
CA THR A 84 9.10 -7.58 16.94
C THR A 84 7.92 -6.60 16.99
N LYS A 85 7.95 -5.68 17.95
CA LYS A 85 7.00 -4.59 18.07
C LYS A 85 6.97 -3.82 16.75
N ARG A 86 5.85 -3.83 16.03
CA ARG A 86 5.69 -3.14 14.75
C ARG A 86 4.97 -1.81 14.95
N THR A 87 5.39 -0.81 14.20
CA THR A 87 4.67 0.47 14.14
C THR A 87 3.55 0.37 13.10
N ARG A 88 2.38 0.94 13.42
CA ARG A 88 1.21 0.93 12.53
C ARG A 88 0.80 2.34 12.17
N LEU A 89 0.59 2.58 10.88
CA LEU A 89 0.03 3.83 10.37
C LEU A 89 -1.33 3.55 9.74
N ARG A 90 -2.30 4.42 9.97
CA ARG A 90 -3.60 4.34 9.30
C ARG A 90 -3.45 4.76 7.85
N ILE A 91 -4.05 4.01 6.94
CA ILE A 91 -4.05 4.30 5.51
C ILE A 91 -5.46 4.67 5.07
N LEU A 92 -5.56 5.76 4.33
CA LEU A 92 -6.75 6.15 3.59
C LEU A 92 -6.32 6.35 2.14
N ALA A 93 -6.84 5.50 1.25
CA ALA A 93 -6.38 5.45 -0.13
C ALA A 93 -7.47 5.80 -1.14
N GLN A 94 -7.07 6.54 -2.18
CA GLN A 94 -7.86 6.78 -3.38
C GLN A 94 -7.16 6.14 -4.58
N CYS A 95 -7.93 5.42 -5.39
CA CYS A 95 -7.49 4.71 -6.58
C CYS A 95 -8.06 5.41 -7.83
N LYS A 96 -7.22 5.59 -8.85
CA LYS A 96 -7.66 6.22 -10.10
C LYS A 96 -7.13 5.54 -11.35
N ALA A 97 -8.04 4.86 -12.04
CA ALA A 97 -7.81 4.23 -13.34
C ALA A 97 -8.22 5.17 -14.49
N GLU A 98 -7.33 6.09 -14.87
CA GLU A 98 -7.53 7.00 -15.99
C GLU A 98 -6.34 6.97 -16.94
N LYS A 99 -6.58 7.29 -18.22
CA LYS A 99 -5.51 7.41 -19.23
C LYS A 99 -4.72 8.73 -19.13
N LYS A 100 -5.33 9.75 -18.54
CA LYS A 100 -4.70 11.07 -18.39
C LYS A 100 -3.84 11.07 -17.14
N LYS A 101 -2.72 11.79 -17.20
CA LYS A 101 -1.87 11.99 -16.02
C LYS A 101 -2.66 12.60 -14.88
N THR A 102 -2.40 12.12 -13.67
CA THR A 102 -3.12 12.54 -12.47
C THR A 102 -2.86 14.01 -12.17
N ALA A 103 -3.95 14.77 -12.10
CA ALA A 103 -3.97 16.21 -11.87
C ALA A 103 -3.97 16.54 -10.36
N PRO A 104 -3.54 17.75 -9.95
CA PRO A 104 -3.53 18.15 -8.54
C PRO A 104 -4.92 18.24 -7.90
N LYS A 105 -6.00 18.22 -8.69
CA LYS A 105 -7.39 18.21 -8.19
C LYS A 105 -7.60 17.04 -7.21
N TYR A 106 -7.25 15.83 -7.62
CA TYR A 106 -7.44 14.64 -6.80
C TYR A 106 -6.64 14.67 -5.49
N ILE A 107 -5.43 15.22 -5.54
CA ILE A 107 -4.61 15.40 -4.33
C ILE A 107 -5.29 16.36 -3.34
N ARG A 108 -5.88 17.48 -3.81
CA ARG A 108 -6.60 18.41 -2.94
C ARG A 108 -7.87 17.79 -2.36
N GLU A 109 -8.58 16.98 -3.14
CA GLU A 109 -9.77 16.27 -2.68
C GLU A 109 -9.41 15.30 -1.54
N LEU A 110 -8.42 14.44 -1.75
CA LEU A 110 -7.94 13.50 -0.73
C LEU A 110 -7.34 14.21 0.51
N GLU A 111 -6.66 15.34 0.31
CA GLU A 111 -6.17 16.19 1.40
C GLU A 111 -7.33 16.73 2.24
N GLY A 112 -8.42 17.16 1.59
CA GLY A 112 -9.63 17.63 2.27
C GLY A 112 -10.33 16.53 3.08
N VAL A 113 -10.33 15.27 2.61
CA VAL A 113 -10.84 14.13 3.38
C VAL A 113 -9.98 13.92 4.63
N THR A 114 -8.66 13.92 4.46
CA THR A 114 -7.71 13.72 5.55
C THR A 114 -7.79 14.82 6.61
N ALA A 115 -7.92 16.08 6.18
CA ALA A 115 -8.06 17.22 7.08
C ALA A 115 -9.31 17.13 7.97
N ARG A 116 -10.45 16.73 7.41
CA ARG A 116 -11.71 16.54 8.17
C ARG A 116 -11.61 15.41 9.18
N LEU A 117 -10.94 14.32 8.80
CA LEU A 117 -10.69 13.20 9.70
C LEU A 117 -9.80 13.63 10.86
N SER A 118 -8.71 14.36 10.58
CA SER A 118 -7.81 14.89 11.60
C SER A 118 -8.51 15.89 12.54
N SER A 119 -9.44 16.71 12.04
CA SER A 119 -10.20 17.64 12.90
C SER A 119 -11.26 16.95 13.76
N SER A 120 -11.76 15.78 13.33
CA SER A 120 -12.80 15.03 14.04
C SER A 120 -12.24 14.07 15.10
N GLN A 121 -10.91 13.96 15.22
CA GLN A 121 -10.27 13.09 16.21
C GLN A 121 -10.27 13.73 17.60
N SER A 122 -11.00 13.14 18.54
CA SER A 122 -10.87 13.41 19.97
C SER A 122 -9.55 12.84 20.51
N SER A 123 -8.96 13.50 21.51
CA SER A 123 -7.60 13.33 22.03
C SER A 123 -7.22 11.96 22.65
N SER A 124 -8.05 10.92 22.51
CA SER A 124 -7.74 9.57 23.00
C SER A 124 -7.02 8.76 21.90
N SER A 125 -5.68 8.77 21.95
CA SER A 125 -4.74 7.91 21.18
C SER A 125 -5.15 7.56 19.74
N THR A 126 -4.96 8.48 18.79
CA THR A 126 -5.15 8.17 17.37
C THR A 126 -3.82 7.92 16.66
N PHE A 127 -3.77 6.86 15.84
CA PHE A 127 -2.64 6.55 14.98
C PHE A 127 -2.52 7.60 13.85
N PRO A 128 -1.30 7.93 13.40
CA PRO A 128 -1.12 8.85 12.29
C PRO A 128 -1.80 8.31 11.03
N VAL A 129 -2.50 9.19 10.32
CA VAL A 129 -3.17 8.87 9.05
C VAL A 129 -2.28 9.29 7.88
N VAL A 130 -2.10 8.37 6.94
CA VAL A 130 -1.38 8.57 5.68
C VAL A 130 -2.37 8.52 4.53
N SER A 131 -2.36 9.58 3.73
CA SER A 131 -3.12 9.69 2.49
C SER A 131 -2.34 9.00 1.37
N LEU A 132 -2.88 7.88 0.86
CA LEU A 132 -2.29 7.12 -0.24
C LEU A 132 -3.05 7.41 -1.55
N PHE A 133 -2.38 7.94 -2.57
CA PHE A 133 -3.00 8.08 -3.88
C PHE A 133 -2.39 7.09 -4.86
N VAL A 134 -3.21 6.17 -5.36
CA VAL A 134 -2.80 5.12 -6.31
C VAL A 134 -3.36 5.42 -7.69
N SER A 135 -2.50 5.55 -8.68
CA SER A 135 -2.85 6.03 -10.01
C SER A 135 -2.39 5.06 -11.08
N GLU A 136 -3.27 4.76 -12.04
CA GLU A 136 -2.90 3.96 -13.22
C GLU A 136 -2.01 4.74 -14.19
N SER A 137 -2.21 6.07 -14.25
CA SER A 137 -1.40 6.97 -15.04
C SER A 137 -0.32 7.66 -14.20
N ALA A 138 0.76 8.10 -14.85
CA ALA A 138 1.78 8.92 -14.21
C ALA A 138 1.20 10.22 -13.62
N PHE A 139 1.86 10.77 -12.60
CA PHE A 139 1.46 12.04 -12.00
C PHE A 139 1.92 13.24 -12.84
N THR A 140 1.12 14.31 -12.88
CA THR A 140 1.60 15.60 -13.37
C THR A 140 2.59 16.22 -12.39
N ARG A 141 3.51 17.08 -12.86
CA ARG A 141 4.41 17.85 -11.98
C ARG A 141 3.62 18.64 -10.94
N ALA A 142 2.50 19.23 -11.32
CA ALA A 142 1.64 19.99 -10.41
C ALA A 142 1.02 19.10 -9.32
N ALA A 143 0.65 17.85 -9.62
CA ALA A 143 0.16 16.91 -8.62
C ALA A 143 1.25 16.52 -7.61
N ILE A 144 2.46 16.21 -8.09
CA ILE A 144 3.61 15.89 -7.23
C ILE A 144 3.94 17.08 -6.33
N LEU A 145 4.03 18.29 -6.87
CA LEU A 145 4.31 19.49 -6.08
C LEU A 145 3.21 19.80 -5.06
N ARG A 146 1.94 19.52 -5.39
CA ARG A 146 0.83 19.68 -4.42
C ARG A 146 0.98 18.70 -3.26
N ALA A 147 1.20 17.42 -3.53
CA ALA A 147 1.39 16.42 -2.48
C ALA A 147 2.64 16.74 -1.64
N HIS A 148 3.73 17.13 -2.29
CA HIS A 148 4.98 17.49 -1.62
C HIS A 148 4.84 18.71 -0.70
N SER A 149 4.02 19.70 -1.09
CA SER A 149 3.77 20.91 -0.28
C SER A 149 2.68 20.75 0.79
N SER A 150 1.99 19.61 0.81
CA SER A 150 0.96 19.33 1.82
C SER A 150 1.58 19.13 3.20
N ALA A 151 0.88 19.63 4.23
CA ALA A 151 1.24 19.38 5.63
C ALA A 151 0.85 17.97 6.11
N PHE A 152 -0.06 17.30 5.38
CA PHE A 152 -0.52 15.94 5.69
C PHE A 152 0.42 14.88 5.09
N PRO A 153 0.57 13.71 5.72
CA PRO A 153 1.42 12.63 5.20
C PRO A 153 0.85 12.05 3.90
N PHE A 154 1.55 12.22 2.78
CA PHE A 154 1.14 11.73 1.47
C PHE A 154 2.10 10.69 0.94
N PHE A 155 1.52 9.62 0.38
CA PHE A 155 2.21 8.62 -0.41
C PHE A 155 1.56 8.51 -1.79
N LEU A 156 2.33 8.73 -2.85
CA LEU A 156 1.88 8.62 -4.24
C LEU A 156 2.44 7.34 -4.85
N LEU A 157 1.56 6.56 -5.48
CA LEU A 157 1.90 5.31 -6.14
C LEU A 157 1.38 5.33 -7.58
N HIS A 158 2.25 5.03 -8.53
CA HIS A 158 1.89 4.82 -9.93
C HIS A 158 1.99 3.32 -10.23
N ILE A 159 0.88 2.71 -10.63
CA ILE A 159 0.81 1.31 -11.04
C ILE A 159 0.36 1.29 -12.51
N PRO A 160 1.27 1.16 -13.48
CA PRO A 160 0.92 1.18 -14.90
C PRO A 160 -0.13 0.12 -15.26
N PRO A 161 -0.83 0.28 -16.40
CA PRO A 161 -1.66 -0.77 -16.96
C PRO A 161 -0.82 -2.03 -17.21
N LEU A 162 -1.44 -3.21 -17.07
CA LEU A 162 -0.83 -4.45 -17.51
C LEU A 162 -0.54 -4.35 -19.01
N ALA A 163 0.69 -4.67 -19.42
CA ALA A 163 1.02 -4.74 -20.83
C ALA A 163 0.12 -5.80 -21.47
N PRO A 164 -0.54 -5.51 -22.62
CA PRO A 164 -1.15 -6.57 -23.41
C PRO A 164 -0.03 -7.54 -23.75
N ARG A 165 -0.09 -8.78 -23.23
CA ARG A 165 0.82 -9.85 -23.66
C ARG A 165 0.81 -9.82 -25.18
N ALA A 166 1.97 -9.58 -25.80
CA ALA A 166 2.09 -9.65 -27.24
C ALA A 166 1.59 -11.04 -27.65
N LEU A 167 0.43 -11.10 -28.30
CA LEU A 167 -0.09 -12.30 -28.94
C LEU A 167 0.76 -12.56 -30.20
N GLU A 168 2.06 -12.80 -30.00
CA GLU A 168 3.00 -13.16 -31.04
C GLU A 168 4.03 -14.16 -30.47
N SER A 169 3.57 -15.28 -29.94
CA SER A 169 4.31 -16.53 -30.15
C SER A 169 3.74 -17.17 -31.41
N ASN A 170 4.28 -16.76 -32.57
CA ASN A 170 4.16 -17.52 -33.80
C ASN A 170 4.57 -18.97 -33.53
N GLY A 171 3.75 -19.90 -34.00
CA GLY A 171 3.76 -21.29 -33.56
C GLY A 171 5.05 -22.06 -33.81
N ASN A 172 5.31 -22.99 -32.90
CA ASN A 172 5.68 -24.34 -33.29
C ASN A 172 5.09 -25.29 -32.24
N MET A 173 3.94 -25.90 -32.55
CA MET A 173 3.54 -27.13 -31.88
C MET A 173 4.58 -28.18 -32.25
N ASN A 174 5.35 -28.64 -31.27
CA ASN A 174 5.84 -30.01 -31.12
C ASN A 174 6.74 -30.07 -29.88
N GLY A 175 6.41 -30.94 -28.93
CA GLY A 175 7.30 -31.29 -27.82
C GLY A 175 6.55 -31.40 -26.50
N ASP A 176 6.11 -32.61 -26.18
CA ASP A 176 5.62 -33.00 -24.86
C ASP A 176 6.63 -32.60 -23.78
N THR A 177 6.19 -31.81 -22.80
CA THR A 177 6.88 -31.72 -21.51
C THR A 177 5.83 -31.57 -20.42
N GLU A 178 5.97 -32.43 -19.44
CA GLU A 178 5.04 -32.70 -18.36
C GLU A 178 4.73 -31.46 -17.52
N ARG A 179 3.53 -31.45 -16.97
CA ARG A 179 2.95 -30.35 -16.20
C ARG A 179 3.60 -30.27 -14.83
N ASP A 180 4.57 -29.38 -14.68
CA ASP A 180 4.96 -28.92 -13.35
C ASP A 180 3.96 -27.86 -12.84
N ALA A 181 3.16 -28.28 -11.88
CA ALA A 181 2.16 -27.50 -11.18
C ALA A 181 2.78 -26.57 -10.14
N SER A 182 3.50 -25.53 -10.60
CA SER A 182 3.81 -24.35 -9.78
C SER A 182 3.27 -23.10 -10.47
N GLY A 183 1.97 -22.86 -10.27
CA GLY A 183 1.29 -21.67 -10.77
C GLY A 183 1.76 -20.44 -10.01
N HIS A 184 2.69 -19.67 -10.60
CA HIS A 184 3.06 -18.35 -10.08
C HIS A 184 3.64 -17.42 -11.16
N ASP A 185 3.01 -17.32 -12.34
CA ASP A 185 3.39 -16.33 -13.37
C ASP A 185 2.17 -15.62 -13.97
N LEU A 186 1.31 -15.09 -13.09
CA LEU A 186 0.54 -13.91 -13.45
C LEU A 186 1.48 -12.72 -13.22
N ASP A 187 1.99 -12.16 -14.33
CA ASP A 187 2.65 -10.86 -14.36
C ASP A 187 1.64 -9.80 -13.86
N ASP A 188 1.52 -9.68 -12.53
CA ASP A 188 0.49 -8.91 -11.82
C ASP A 188 0.74 -7.38 -11.89
N GLY A 189 1.70 -6.96 -12.71
CA GLY A 189 2.07 -5.58 -12.95
C GLY A 189 3.00 -5.05 -11.87
N GLU A 190 4.05 -4.34 -12.29
CA GLU A 190 5.02 -3.77 -11.36
C GLU A 190 4.58 -2.38 -10.86
N ILE A 191 5.04 -2.00 -9.66
CA ILE A 191 4.91 -0.61 -9.20
C ILE A 191 5.84 0.26 -10.06
N GLY A 192 5.26 1.20 -10.81
CA GLY A 192 5.99 2.05 -11.74
C GLY A 192 6.60 3.32 -11.13
N THR A 193 6.09 3.84 -10.01
CA THR A 193 6.71 4.94 -9.25
C THR A 193 6.15 4.97 -7.83
N ALA A 194 6.98 5.26 -6.83
CA ALA A 194 6.56 5.45 -5.44
C ALA A 194 7.25 6.70 -4.87
N LEU A 195 6.47 7.65 -4.32
CA LEU A 195 6.98 8.92 -3.80
C LEU A 195 6.20 9.31 -2.55
N TRP A 196 6.89 9.65 -1.46
CA TRP A 196 6.25 10.26 -0.30
C TRP A 196 6.72 11.69 -0.06
N ASN A 197 5.89 12.47 0.63
CA ASN A 197 6.19 13.86 0.93
C ASN A 197 6.98 14.03 2.25
N PRO A 198 7.52 15.23 2.54
CA PRO A 198 8.25 15.49 3.77
C PRO A 198 7.42 15.24 5.05
N ALA A 199 6.09 15.43 5.00
CA ALA A 199 5.23 15.16 6.15
C ALA A 199 5.23 13.67 6.54
N LEU A 200 5.19 12.77 5.55
CA LEU A 200 5.33 11.34 5.79
C LEU A 200 6.78 10.98 6.21
N SER A 201 7.80 11.60 5.61
CA SER A 201 9.19 11.40 6.04
C SER A 201 9.43 11.72 7.52
N ARG A 202 8.75 12.76 8.07
CA ARG A 202 8.84 13.08 9.51
C ARG A 202 8.29 11.98 10.41
N ILE A 203 7.27 11.27 9.95
CA ILE A 203 6.67 10.13 10.68
C ILE A 203 7.58 8.91 10.57
N LEU A 204 8.03 8.60 9.35
CA LEU A 204 8.87 7.45 9.06
C LEU A 204 10.30 7.57 9.62
N GLY A 205 10.75 8.79 9.88
CA GLY A 205 12.10 9.09 10.33
C GLY A 205 13.15 8.95 9.23
N ASP A 206 14.40 8.88 9.63
CA ASP A 206 15.58 8.79 8.77
C ASP A 206 15.93 7.36 8.33
N ARG A 207 15.28 6.36 8.94
CA ARG A 207 15.55 4.92 8.78
C ARG A 207 14.65 4.22 7.78
N MET A 208 13.86 4.96 7.03
CA MET A 208 12.92 4.46 6.02
C MET A 208 13.07 5.30 4.75
N GLN A 209 13.27 4.66 3.60
CA GLN A 209 13.50 5.33 2.32
C GLN A 209 12.89 4.53 1.16
N VAL A 210 12.32 5.22 0.17
CA VAL A 210 12.05 4.61 -1.14
C VAL A 210 13.34 4.62 -1.96
N ARG A 211 13.73 3.47 -2.51
CA ARG A 211 14.90 3.33 -3.38
C ARG A 211 14.52 2.69 -4.70
N TRP A 212 15.20 3.09 -5.77
CA TRP A 212 15.06 2.48 -7.08
C TRP A 212 16.02 1.29 -7.19
N GLU A 213 15.48 0.09 -7.25
CA GLU A 213 16.26 -1.13 -7.50
C GLU A 213 16.35 -1.31 -9.01
N ARG A 214 17.53 -1.64 -9.53
CA ARG A 214 17.70 -2.05 -10.93
C ARG A 214 17.79 -3.58 -10.96
N GLY A 215 17.07 -4.23 -11.87
CA GLY A 215 17.25 -5.67 -12.08
C GLY A 215 18.66 -5.97 -12.60
N ASP A 216 19.33 -6.97 -12.01
CA ASP A 216 20.67 -7.43 -12.39
C ASP A 216 20.72 -8.23 -13.71
N ASN A 217 19.61 -8.29 -14.46
CA ASN A 217 19.54 -9.02 -15.71
C ASN A 217 20.31 -8.27 -16.81
N LEU A 218 21.62 -8.54 -16.89
CA LEU A 218 22.54 -8.19 -17.98
C LEU A 218 22.07 -8.64 -19.38
N GLN A 219 21.00 -9.42 -19.48
CA GLN A 219 20.41 -9.92 -20.73
C GLN A 219 19.07 -9.25 -21.10
N SER A 220 18.50 -8.40 -20.24
CA SER A 220 17.30 -7.63 -20.56
C SER A 220 17.70 -6.25 -21.09
N THR A 221 17.36 -5.94 -22.35
CA THR A 221 17.57 -4.61 -22.94
C THR A 221 16.69 -3.53 -22.30
N THR A 222 15.72 -3.92 -21.48
CA THR A 222 14.92 -3.03 -20.65
C THR A 222 15.39 -3.14 -19.20
N SER A 223 16.12 -2.11 -18.74
CA SER A 223 16.41 -1.93 -17.32
C SER A 223 15.15 -1.47 -16.60
N SER A 224 14.19 -2.39 -16.37
CA SER A 224 13.04 -2.11 -15.52
C SER A 224 13.54 -2.01 -14.08
N GLY A 225 13.81 -0.79 -13.65
CA GLY A 225 13.99 -0.53 -12.24
C GLY A 225 12.62 -0.43 -11.56
N ARG A 226 12.53 -0.89 -10.30
CA ARG A 226 11.31 -0.84 -9.50
C ARG A 226 11.56 -0.12 -8.18
N PRO A 227 10.58 0.63 -7.66
CA PRO A 227 10.69 1.18 -6.33
C PRO A 227 10.54 0.07 -5.31
N ALA A 228 11.37 0.12 -4.27
CA ALA A 228 11.21 -0.67 -3.08
C ALA A 228 11.36 0.22 -1.86
N VAL A 229 10.67 -0.14 -0.78
CA VAL A 229 10.87 0.48 0.52
C VAL A 229 12.02 -0.23 1.22
N TRP A 230 12.99 0.55 1.67
CA TRP A 230 14.16 0.09 2.42
C TRP A 230 14.09 0.65 3.83
N HIS A 231 14.53 -0.16 4.79
CA HIS A 231 14.70 0.28 6.16
C HIS A 231 16.10 -0.02 6.67
N GLN A 232 16.54 0.77 7.63
CA GLN A 232 17.77 0.51 8.37
C GLN A 232 17.38 0.03 9.77
N PRO A 233 17.76 -1.19 10.20
CA PRO A 233 17.63 -1.65 11.59
C PRO A 233 18.44 -0.78 12.56
N GLU A 234 18.27 -0.98 13.88
CA GLU A 234 19.00 -0.16 14.88
C GLU A 234 20.49 -0.45 14.80
N GLU A 235 20.79 -1.73 14.60
CA GLU A 235 22.10 -2.27 14.36
C GLU A 235 22.03 -3.01 13.02
N GLY A 236 22.72 -2.52 12.00
CA GLY A 236 22.82 -3.21 10.71
C GLY A 236 22.80 -2.29 9.49
N PRO A 237 23.06 -2.88 8.31
CA PRO A 237 22.99 -2.17 7.04
C PRO A 237 21.52 -1.90 6.65
N TRP A 238 21.33 -1.05 5.65
CA TRP A 238 20.05 -0.92 4.98
C TRP A 238 19.64 -2.25 4.37
N GLU A 239 18.39 -2.66 4.58
CA GLU A 239 17.79 -3.82 3.96
C GLU A 239 16.43 -3.48 3.35
N ARG A 240 16.02 -4.27 2.35
CA ARG A 240 14.70 -4.13 1.75
C ARG A 240 13.65 -4.54 2.78
N LEU A 241 12.59 -3.73 2.91
CA LEU A 241 11.45 -4.06 3.75
C LEU A 241 10.86 -5.39 3.29
N ARG A 242 10.96 -6.40 4.15
CA ARG A 242 10.33 -7.69 3.92
C ARG A 242 8.84 -7.55 4.15
N ASN A 243 8.06 -8.07 3.20
CA ASN A 243 6.63 -8.03 3.30
C ASN A 243 6.15 -8.81 4.53
N TRP A 244 5.25 -8.19 5.29
CA TRP A 244 4.64 -8.82 6.45
C TRP A 244 3.33 -8.11 6.80
N THR A 245 2.27 -8.88 7.01
CA THR A 245 0.97 -8.43 7.50
C THR A 245 0.49 -9.43 8.57
N PRO A 246 -0.29 -9.02 9.58
CA PRO A 246 -0.90 -9.95 10.51
C PRO A 246 -1.99 -10.77 9.82
N GLU A 247 -2.39 -11.88 10.45
CA GLU A 247 -3.54 -12.68 10.02
C GLU A 247 -4.85 -11.86 10.08
N SER A 248 -5.71 -12.05 9.08
CA SER A 248 -6.84 -11.17 8.73
C SER A 248 -7.93 -11.02 9.80
N ASP A 249 -8.00 -11.95 10.76
CA ASP A 249 -9.07 -11.96 11.77
C ASP A 249 -8.82 -11.01 12.95
N VAL A 250 -7.61 -10.45 13.06
CA VAL A 250 -7.18 -9.81 14.31
C VAL A 250 -7.72 -8.38 14.46
N MET A 251 -8.19 -7.69 13.41
CA MET A 251 -8.40 -6.22 13.45
C MET A 251 -9.62 -5.65 12.68
N GLN A 252 -10.64 -6.46 12.41
CA GLN A 252 -11.79 -6.02 11.60
C GLN A 252 -12.61 -4.90 12.26
N GLU A 253 -12.82 -4.95 13.59
CA GLU A 253 -13.60 -3.95 14.33
C GLU A 253 -12.97 -2.54 14.26
N ASP A 254 -11.66 -2.46 14.46
CA ASP A 254 -10.86 -1.24 14.35
C ASP A 254 -11.00 -0.59 12.96
N ASP A 255 -11.10 -1.41 11.91
CA ASP A 255 -11.21 -0.93 10.53
C ASP A 255 -12.64 -0.48 10.18
N GLU A 256 -13.66 -1.11 10.76
CA GLU A 256 -15.06 -0.69 10.62
C GLU A 256 -15.31 0.67 11.29
N GLU A 257 -14.87 0.82 12.54
CA GLU A 257 -14.98 2.11 13.25
C GLU A 257 -14.27 3.23 12.47
N PHE A 258 -13.08 2.94 11.93
CA PHE A 258 -12.33 3.91 11.12
C PHE A 258 -13.08 4.29 9.85
N ALA A 259 -13.67 3.31 9.15
CA ALA A 259 -14.46 3.59 7.94
C ALA A 259 -15.69 4.42 8.23
N ASP A 260 -16.36 4.18 9.36
CA ASP A 260 -17.54 4.94 9.74
C ASP A 260 -17.17 6.37 10.15
N LYS A 261 -16.02 6.59 10.78
CA LYS A 261 -15.47 7.94 11.00
C LYS A 261 -15.18 8.67 9.69
N VAL A 262 -14.61 7.98 8.71
CA VAL A 262 -14.36 8.55 7.37
C VAL A 262 -15.68 8.98 6.73
N LYS A 263 -16.69 8.11 6.73
CA LYS A 263 -18.03 8.42 6.19
C LYS A 263 -18.72 9.55 6.95
N ALA A 264 -18.62 9.59 8.27
CA ALA A 264 -19.24 10.63 9.10
C ALA A 264 -18.61 12.00 8.86
N GLY A 265 -17.28 12.06 8.68
CA GLY A 265 -16.57 13.31 8.36
C GLY A 265 -16.89 13.87 6.97
N MET A 266 -17.62 13.13 6.13
CA MET A 266 -18.00 13.53 4.78
C MET A 266 -19.44 14.07 4.66
N GLN A 267 -20.26 13.94 5.70
CA GLN A 267 -21.61 14.52 5.78
C GLN A 267 -21.57 15.98 6.23
#